data_AF-A0A6J4XCB2-F1
#
_entry.id   AF-A0A6J4XCB2-F1
#
_cell.length_a   1.000
_cell.length_b   1.000
_cell.length_c   1.000
_cell.angle_alpha   90.00
_cell.angle_beta   90.00
_cell.angle_gamma   90.00
#
_symmetry.space_group_name_H-M   'P 1'
#
loop_
_entity.id
_entity.type
_entity.pdbx_description
1 polymer ?
#
loop_
_entity_poly.entity_id
_entity_poly.type
_entity_poly.pdbx_seq_one_letter_code
_entity_poly.pdbx_strand_id
1 'polypeptide(L)' 'MWHSEAFHFHPLVNTSTLVISRGNLKRFIATTGHEIRLLDIPSQE' A
#
# COMPACT_ATOMS: atom_id res chain seq x y z
N MET A 1 0.78 -10.39 -2.66
CA MET A 1 0.05 -9.11 -2.75
C MET A 1 0.86 -7.95 -3.37
N TRP A 2 2.18 -7.86 -3.19
CA TRP A 2 2.96 -6.72 -3.73
C TRP A 2 2.96 -6.57 -5.27
N HIS A 3 2.73 -7.66 -6.00
CA HIS A 3 2.67 -7.65 -7.46
C HIS A 3 1.38 -7.05 -8.05
N SER A 4 0.39 -6.69 -7.21
CA SER A 4 -0.85 -6.06 -7.66
C SER A 4 -0.62 -4.68 -8.28
N GLU A 5 -1.48 -4.30 -9.22
CA GLU A 5 -1.42 -3.01 -9.91
C GLU A 5 -1.92 -1.85 -9.02
N ALA A 6 -2.89 -2.15 -8.14
CA ALA A 6 -3.49 -1.22 -7.20
C ALA A 6 -3.74 -1.88 -5.83
N PHE A 7 -3.88 -1.02 -4.81
CA PHE A 7 -4.05 -1.38 -3.42
C PHE A 7 -5.23 -0.61 -2.82
N HIS A 8 -5.88 -1.21 -1.82
CA HIS A 8 -7.00 -0.62 -1.09
C HIS A 8 -6.56 -0.24 0.32
N PHE A 9 -6.87 0.99 0.73
CA PHE A 9 -6.62 1.50 2.08
C PHE A 9 -7.81 2.30 2.58
N HIS A 10 -7.91 2.49 3.90
CA HIS A 10 -8.81 3.50 4.45
C HIS A 10 -8.13 4.87 4.41
N PRO A 11 -8.78 5.92 3.90
CA PRO A 11 -8.20 7.26 3.80
C PRO A 11 -8.26 7.99 5.16
N LEU A 12 -7.73 7.36 6.21
CA LEU A 12 -7.78 7.82 7.61
C LEU A 12 -9.20 7.85 8.22
N VAL A 13 -10.22 7.42 7.48
CA VAL A 13 -11.60 7.21 7.93
C VAL A 13 -12.06 5.83 7.44
N ASN A 14 -12.65 5.03 8.32
CA ASN A 14 -12.99 3.62 8.03
C ASN A 14 -14.28 3.43 7.23
N THR A 15 -15.05 4.48 6.99
CA THR A 15 -16.30 4.46 6.20
C THR A 15 -16.07 4.69 4.70
N SER A 16 -14.82 4.67 4.24
CA SER A 16 -14.44 4.83 2.84
C SER A 16 -13.22 3.99 2.48
N THR A 17 -13.03 3.75 1.19
CA THR A 17 -11.91 2.99 0.64
C THR A 17 -11.23 3.80 -0.45
N LEU A 18 -9.93 4.01 -0.31
CA LEU A 18 -9.03 4.59 -1.30
C LEU A 18 -8.42 3.48 -2.15
N VAL A 19 -8.54 3.61 -3.47
CA VAL A 19 -7.78 2.80 -4.43
C VAL A 19 -6.57 3.61 -4.90
N ILE A 20 -5.36 3.07 -4.73
CA ILE A 20 -4.11 3.73 -5.13
C ILE A 20 -3.23 2.78 -5.94
N SER A 21 -2.67 3.26 -7.05
CA SER A 21 -1.73 2.46 -7.86
C SER A 21 -0.42 2.21 -7.10
N ARG A 22 0.29 1.13 -7.44
CA ARG A 22 1.61 0.83 -6.86
C ARG A 22 2.59 1.99 -7.00
N GLY A 23 2.58 2.67 -8.16
CA GLY A 23 3.45 3.81 -8.42
C GLY A 23 3.15 5.00 -7.52
N ASN A 24 1.86 5.32 -7.33
CA ASN A 24 1.42 6.39 -6.44
C ASN A 24 1.67 6.05 -4.97
N LEU A 25 1.52 4.78 -4.57
CA LEU A 25 1.86 4.32 -3.22
C LEU A 25 3.37 4.53 -2.92
N LYS A 26 4.25 4.15 -3.86
CA LYS A 26 5.69 4.40 -3.72
C LYS A 26 6.01 5.89 -3.59
N ARG A 27 5.38 6.74 -4.42
CA ARG A 27 5.54 8.20 -4.37
C ARG A 27 5.07 8.76 -3.02
N PHE A 28 3.91 8.33 -2.53
CA PHE A 28 3.34 8.76 -1.26
C PHE A 28 4.28 8.44 -0.09
N ILE A 29 4.79 7.21 -0.03
CA ILE A 29 5.72 6.76 1.00
C ILE A 29 7.02 7.59 0.97
N ALA A 30 7.61 7.80 -0.21
CA ALA A 30 8.82 8.61 -0.36
C ALA A 30 8.59 10.10 0.03
N THR A 31 7.45 10.68 -0.36
CA THR A 31 7.12 12.08 -0.07
C THR A 31 6.92 12.33 1.43
N THR A 32 6.51 11.29 2.17
CA THR A 32 6.34 11.36 3.62
C THR A 32 7.62 11.03 4.39
N GLY A 33 8.74 10.80 3.70
CA GLY A 33 10.04 10.51 4.31
C GLY A 33 10.20 9.08 4.83
N HIS A 34 9.36 8.15 4.36
CA HIS A 34 9.40 6.75 4.76
C HIS A 34 10.06 5.87 3.68
N GLU A 35 10.65 4.76 4.11
CA GLU A 35 11.19 3.73 3.23
C GLU A 35 10.34 2.46 3.29
N ILE A 36 10.23 1.75 2.15
CA ILE A 36 9.50 0.48 2.09
C ILE A 36 10.45 -0.66 2.41
N ARG A 37 10.15 -1.41 3.48
CA ARG A 37 10.75 -2.72 3.74
C ARG A 37 9.83 -3.82 3.23
N LEU A 38 10.22 -4.49 2.15
CA LEU A 38 9.51 -5.67 1.66
C LEU A 38 9.88 -6.90 2.48
N LEU A 39 8.87 -7.63 2.95
CA LEU A 39 9.01 -8.91 3.63
C LEU A 39 8.22 -9.96 2.84
N ASP A 40 8.88 -11.07 2.54
CA ASP A 40 8.21 -12.23 1.95
C ASP A 40 7.66 -13.09 3.09
N ILE A 41 6.34 -13.08 3.25
CA ILE A 41 5.64 -13.76 4.35
C ILE A 41 4.80 -14.89 3.75
N PRO A 42 5.00 -16.16 4.20
CA PRO A 42 4.20 -17.27 3.72
C PRO A 42 2.72 -17.08 4.11
N SER A 43 1.81 -17.46 3.22
CA SER A 43 0.37 -17.45 3.53
C SER A 43 0.04 -18.55 4.53
N GLN A 44 -0.80 -18.24 5.52
CA GLN A 44 -1.50 -19.24 6.31
C GLN A 44 -2.94 -19.30 5.79
N GLU A 45 -3.43 -20.53 5.53
CA GLU A 45 -4.83 -20.78 5.17
C GLU A 45 -5.77 -20.63 6.37
#